data_AF-A0A7C1ZCQ4-F1
#
_entry.id   AF-A0A7C1ZCQ4-F1
#
_cell.length_a   1.000
_cell.length_b   1.000
_cell.length_c   1.000
_cell.angle_alpha   90.00
_cell.angle_beta   90.00
_cell.angle_gamma   90.00
#
_symmetry.space_group_name_H-M   'P 1'
#
loop_
_entity.id
_entity.type
_entity.pdbx_description
1 polymer ?
#
loop_
_entity_poly.entity_id
_entity_poly.type
_entity_poly.pdbx_seq_one_letter_code
_entity_poly.pdbx_strand_id
1 'polypeptide(L)'
;MMFEPKEPQKKLKYEELRIYTDEELNNYTEEELKEFKCKHPIPDVEDLEKGPWPSFVADAKREALHRRKLPDDRLLIGKYVVEDTLGQLQLSFDHGETHWKHGGIVGVFGYGGGVIGRYSDVPEKFPDIAHFHTLRVNQPASKFYDTEYLRTLCDLWEFRGSGMFNFHGSTGDIIFLGTTTEQLEPVFYELTHVLQQDLGGSGSNLRTPSCCVGKARCEWSCIDTQDMCYELTHYYQDELHRPAFPYKFKFKFDGCPNCCVASIARADMSFIGTWKDDIRIDQEAVQAYINGEIPPNGGAFKGRDWGKFDIYKEVINLSPTKCMWMEDGKL
;
A
#
# COMPACT_ATOMS: atom_id res chain seq x y z
N MET A 1 -5.20 23.75 1.88
CA MET A 1 -4.17 24.03 0.86
C MET A 1 -3.76 22.70 0.26
N MET A 2 -3.42 22.67 -1.02
CA MET A 2 -2.89 21.47 -1.67
C MET A 2 -1.49 21.20 -1.09
N PHE A 3 -1.13 19.93 -0.89
CA PHE A 3 0.25 19.57 -0.53
C PHE A 3 1.18 19.98 -1.69
N GLU A 4 2.28 20.65 -1.37
CA GLU A 4 3.30 21.06 -2.34
C GLU A 4 4.65 20.43 -1.94
N PRO A 5 5.25 19.58 -2.80
CA PRO A 5 6.56 19.01 -2.54
C PRO A 5 7.63 20.11 -2.55
N LYS A 6 8.64 19.99 -1.68
CA LYS A 6 9.71 21.00 -1.54
C LYS A 6 10.82 20.84 -2.57
N GLU A 7 10.90 19.69 -3.21
CA GLU A 7 11.85 19.43 -4.29
C GLU A 7 11.17 19.50 -5.66
N PRO A 8 11.88 19.98 -6.71
CA PRO A 8 11.37 19.95 -8.07
C PRO A 8 10.97 18.53 -8.49
N GLN A 9 9.70 18.35 -8.84
CA GLN A 9 9.19 17.06 -9.29
C GLN A 9 9.40 16.92 -10.80
N LYS A 10 10.03 15.82 -11.22
CA LYS A 10 10.10 15.43 -12.63
C LYS A 10 8.70 15.04 -13.08
N LYS A 11 8.20 15.74 -14.10
CA LYS A 11 6.98 15.32 -14.78
C LYS A 11 7.29 14.06 -15.59
N LEU A 12 6.66 12.95 -15.22
CA LEU A 12 6.70 11.72 -15.99
C LEU A 12 5.65 11.81 -17.09
N LYS A 13 6.00 11.31 -18.27
CA LYS A 13 5.04 11.10 -19.36
C LYS A 13 5.16 9.65 -19.75
N TYR A 14 4.08 8.90 -19.56
CA TYR A 14 4.13 7.46 -19.73
C TYR A 14 4.52 7.09 -21.16
N GLU A 15 4.03 7.81 -22.17
CA GLU A 15 4.34 7.54 -23.59
C GLU A 15 5.83 7.63 -23.93
N GLU A 16 6.60 8.42 -23.17
CA GLU A 16 8.06 8.57 -23.36
C GLU A 16 8.87 7.50 -22.61
N LEU A 17 8.27 6.86 -21.59
CA LEU A 17 8.91 5.89 -20.69
C LEU A 17 8.43 4.45 -20.91
N ARG A 18 7.37 4.29 -21.69
CA ARG A 18 6.67 3.04 -21.93
C ARG A 18 7.59 1.96 -22.52
N ILE A 19 7.48 0.75 -21.98
CA ILE A 19 8.26 -0.42 -22.41
C ILE A 19 7.46 -1.30 -23.38
N TYR A 20 6.16 -1.45 -23.13
CA TYR A 20 5.27 -2.38 -23.84
C TYR A 20 4.35 -1.65 -24.81
N THR A 21 4.11 -2.20 -25.99
CA THR A 21 3.11 -1.71 -26.95
C THR A 21 1.67 -1.94 -26.46
N ASP A 22 0.69 -1.32 -27.12
CA ASP A 22 -0.73 -1.55 -26.78
C ASP A 22 -1.15 -3.00 -27.01
N GLU A 23 -0.59 -3.65 -28.05
CA GLU A 23 -0.83 -5.06 -28.33
C GLU A 23 -0.23 -5.95 -27.25
N GLU A 24 1.01 -5.66 -26.79
CA GLU A 24 1.63 -6.40 -25.69
C GLU A 24 0.83 -6.26 -24.39
N LEU A 25 0.36 -5.05 -24.04
CA LEU A 25 -0.44 -4.82 -22.82
C LEU A 25 -1.83 -5.46 -22.86
N ASN A 26 -2.41 -5.65 -24.05
CA ASN A 26 -3.74 -6.22 -24.25
C ASN A 26 -3.66 -7.56 -25.00
N ASN A 27 -2.72 -8.42 -24.60
CA ASN A 27 -2.32 -9.60 -25.36
C ASN A 27 -3.19 -10.86 -25.15
N TYR A 28 -4.23 -10.83 -24.31
CA TYR A 28 -5.14 -11.96 -24.09
C TYR A 28 -6.63 -11.55 -24.11
N THR A 29 -7.50 -12.53 -24.36
CA THR A 29 -8.96 -12.37 -24.25
C THR A 29 -9.52 -12.99 -22.97
N GLU A 30 -10.75 -12.62 -22.60
CA GLU A 30 -11.46 -13.19 -21.46
C GLU A 30 -11.75 -14.70 -21.63
N GLU A 31 -11.94 -15.18 -22.86
CA GLU A 31 -12.08 -16.60 -23.16
C GLU A 31 -10.78 -17.35 -22.86
N GLU A 32 -9.64 -16.82 -23.30
CA GLU A 32 -8.34 -17.42 -23.02
C GLU A 32 -8.03 -17.43 -21.53
N LEU A 33 -8.44 -16.39 -20.79
CA LEU A 33 -8.32 -16.34 -19.33
C LEU A 33 -9.16 -17.41 -18.63
N LYS A 34 -10.41 -17.62 -19.09
CA LYS A 34 -11.28 -18.68 -18.54
C LYS A 34 -10.75 -20.08 -18.79
N GLU A 35 -10.11 -20.30 -19.93
CA GLU A 35 -9.52 -21.58 -20.31
C GLU A 35 -8.09 -21.78 -19.77
N PHE A 36 -7.50 -20.73 -19.20
CA PHE A 36 -6.12 -20.72 -18.74
C PHE A 36 -5.89 -21.73 -17.60
N LYS A 37 -4.89 -22.57 -17.80
CA LYS A 37 -4.37 -23.49 -16.77
C LYS A 37 -2.93 -23.12 -16.43
N CYS A 38 -2.66 -23.03 -15.13
CA CYS A 38 -1.30 -22.90 -14.63
C CYS A 38 -0.46 -24.14 -14.97
N LYS A 39 0.85 -23.94 -15.05
CA LYS A 39 1.89 -24.96 -15.23
C LYS A 39 1.82 -26.04 -14.17
N HIS A 40 1.43 -25.67 -12.95
CA HIS A 40 1.28 -26.57 -11.81
C HIS A 40 -0.21 -26.82 -11.50
N PRO A 41 -0.60 -28.05 -11.10
CA PRO A 41 -1.93 -28.28 -10.54
C PRO A 41 -2.05 -27.55 -9.19
N ILE A 42 -3.08 -26.73 -9.04
CA ILE A 42 -3.30 -25.87 -7.87
C ILE A 42 -4.74 -25.98 -7.33
N PRO A 43 -5.28 -27.19 -7.08
CA PRO A 43 -6.72 -27.39 -6.86
C PRO A 43 -7.30 -26.62 -5.66
N ASP A 44 -6.58 -26.53 -4.54
CA ASP A 44 -7.09 -25.83 -3.35
C ASP A 44 -6.93 -24.32 -3.50
N VAL A 45 -5.84 -23.87 -4.13
CA VAL A 45 -5.61 -22.45 -4.41
C VAL A 45 -6.61 -21.95 -5.46
N GLU A 46 -6.91 -22.72 -6.50
CA GLU A 46 -7.91 -22.41 -7.53
C GLU A 46 -9.33 -22.34 -6.95
N ASP A 47 -9.63 -23.08 -5.88
CA ASP A 47 -10.93 -22.96 -5.19
C ASP A 47 -11.18 -21.55 -4.63
N LEU A 48 -10.11 -20.80 -4.31
CA LEU A 48 -10.17 -19.41 -3.82
C LEU A 48 -10.58 -18.39 -4.89
N GLU A 49 -10.78 -18.80 -6.14
CA GLU A 49 -11.41 -17.96 -7.17
C GLU A 49 -12.92 -17.80 -6.94
N LYS A 50 -13.52 -18.66 -6.11
CA LYS A 50 -14.94 -18.64 -5.80
C LYS A 50 -15.30 -17.51 -4.83
N GLY A 51 -16.58 -17.14 -4.86
CA GLY A 51 -17.15 -16.16 -3.96
C GLY A 51 -17.11 -14.72 -4.50
N PRO A 52 -17.68 -13.78 -3.76
CA PRO A 52 -17.89 -12.41 -4.25
C PRO A 52 -16.68 -11.48 -4.03
N TRP A 53 -15.71 -11.87 -3.20
CA TRP A 53 -14.54 -11.03 -2.92
C TRP A 53 -13.51 -11.15 -4.05
N PRO A 54 -12.87 -10.05 -4.50
CA PRO A 54 -11.86 -10.11 -5.55
C PRO A 54 -10.74 -11.07 -5.16
N SER A 55 -10.58 -12.13 -5.95
CA SER A 55 -9.63 -13.20 -5.68
C SER A 55 -8.24 -12.82 -6.16
N PHE A 56 -7.25 -12.92 -5.27
CA PHE A 56 -5.85 -12.76 -5.64
C PHE A 56 -5.36 -13.88 -6.59
N VAL A 57 -6.01 -15.04 -6.56
CA VAL A 57 -5.67 -16.18 -7.44
C VAL A 57 -6.13 -15.90 -8.88
N ALA A 58 -7.34 -15.37 -9.05
CA ALA A 58 -7.83 -14.96 -10.36
C ALA A 58 -6.95 -13.85 -10.98
N ASP A 59 -6.51 -12.89 -10.16
CA ASP A 59 -5.61 -11.82 -10.60
C ASP A 59 -4.21 -12.36 -10.96
N ALA A 60 -3.65 -13.26 -10.15
CA ALA A 60 -2.38 -13.92 -10.45
C ALA A 60 -2.44 -14.80 -11.71
N LYS A 61 -3.57 -15.49 -11.97
CA LYS A 61 -3.76 -16.26 -13.21
C LYS A 61 -3.84 -15.37 -14.45
N ARG A 62 -4.47 -14.20 -14.33
CA ARG A 62 -4.47 -13.17 -15.38
C ARG A 62 -3.05 -12.72 -15.69
N GLU A 63 -2.27 -12.39 -14.67
CA GLU A 63 -0.88 -11.99 -14.81
C GLU A 63 -0.02 -13.10 -15.43
N ALA A 64 -0.19 -14.34 -14.98
CA ALA A 64 0.49 -15.49 -15.56
C ALA A 64 0.18 -15.68 -17.06
N LEU A 65 -1.08 -15.53 -17.47
CA LEU A 65 -1.47 -15.59 -18.89
C LEU A 65 -0.84 -14.45 -19.69
N HIS A 66 -0.91 -13.22 -19.17
CA HIS A 66 -0.29 -12.05 -19.78
C HIS A 66 1.20 -12.28 -20.06
N ARG A 67 1.96 -12.69 -19.03
CA ARG A 67 3.38 -12.99 -19.12
C ARG A 67 3.71 -14.10 -20.09
N ARG A 68 2.89 -15.15 -20.12
CA ARG A 68 3.11 -16.28 -21.03
C ARG A 68 3.09 -15.85 -22.50
N LYS A 69 2.31 -14.81 -22.81
CA LYS A 69 2.17 -14.25 -24.16
C LYS A 69 3.15 -13.14 -24.49
N LEU A 70 3.86 -12.61 -23.51
CA LEU A 70 4.93 -11.64 -23.77
C LEU A 70 6.14 -12.32 -24.44
N PRO A 71 6.82 -11.63 -25.37
CA PRO A 71 8.11 -12.06 -25.92
C PRO A 71 9.17 -12.23 -24.82
N ASP A 72 10.14 -13.13 -25.03
CA ASP A 72 11.17 -13.44 -24.02
C ASP A 72 12.08 -12.24 -23.71
N ASP A 73 12.33 -11.37 -24.69
CA ASP A 73 13.13 -10.14 -24.52
C ASP A 73 12.37 -9.03 -23.77
N ARG A 74 11.11 -9.27 -23.41
CA ARG A 74 10.29 -8.37 -22.58
C ARG A 74 10.22 -8.77 -21.11
N LEU A 75 10.95 -9.80 -20.71
CA LEU A 75 10.98 -10.32 -19.34
C LEU A 75 12.43 -10.60 -18.94
N LEU A 76 12.94 -9.92 -17.92
CA LEU A 76 14.31 -10.13 -17.40
C LEU A 76 14.39 -11.14 -16.26
N ILE A 77 13.26 -11.71 -15.84
CA ILE A 77 13.20 -12.85 -14.92
C ILE A 77 12.35 -13.97 -15.53
N GLY A 78 12.30 -15.13 -14.86
CA GLY A 78 11.56 -16.29 -15.33
C GLY A 78 10.11 -15.99 -15.73
N LYS A 79 9.72 -16.45 -16.93
CA LYS A 79 8.38 -16.24 -17.50
C LYS A 79 7.29 -16.86 -16.64
N TYR A 80 7.58 -17.97 -15.97
CA TYR A 80 6.62 -18.73 -15.16
C TYR A 80 6.67 -18.36 -13.67
N VAL A 81 7.32 -17.25 -13.30
CA VAL A 81 7.47 -16.81 -11.90
C VAL A 81 6.15 -16.78 -11.12
N VAL A 82 5.05 -16.30 -11.73
CA VAL A 82 3.73 -16.24 -11.08
C VAL A 82 3.14 -17.64 -10.94
N GLU A 83 3.30 -18.49 -11.96
CA GLU A 83 2.80 -19.86 -11.95
C GLU A 83 3.55 -20.72 -10.93
N ASP A 84 4.88 -20.59 -10.85
CA ASP A 84 5.73 -21.22 -9.86
C ASP A 84 5.38 -20.72 -8.44
N THR A 85 5.02 -19.44 -8.28
CA THR A 85 4.50 -18.88 -7.01
C THR A 85 3.20 -19.56 -6.59
N LEU A 86 2.24 -19.70 -7.50
CA LEU A 86 0.97 -20.39 -7.23
C LEU A 86 1.19 -21.89 -6.96
N GLY A 87 2.11 -22.53 -7.68
CA GLY A 87 2.49 -23.92 -7.45
C GLY A 87 3.09 -24.15 -6.06
N GLN A 88 3.99 -23.27 -5.61
CA GLN A 88 4.54 -23.34 -4.25
C GLN A 88 3.51 -22.99 -3.18
N LEU A 89 2.57 -22.08 -3.49
CA LEU A 89 1.45 -21.78 -2.61
C LEU A 89 0.56 -23.01 -2.41
N GLN A 90 0.24 -23.74 -3.49
CA GLN A 90 -0.49 -25.01 -3.38
C GLN A 90 0.27 -26.02 -2.51
N LEU A 91 1.58 -26.18 -2.72
CA LEU A 91 2.40 -27.06 -1.87
C LEU A 91 2.31 -26.65 -0.39
N SER A 92 2.29 -25.35 -0.12
CA SER A 92 2.13 -24.82 1.23
C SER A 92 0.73 -25.11 1.81
N PHE A 93 -0.31 -25.14 0.98
CA PHE A 93 -1.66 -25.57 1.38
C PHE A 93 -1.68 -27.07 1.72
N ASP A 94 -1.05 -27.90 0.89
CA ASP A 94 -0.98 -29.36 1.09
C ASP A 94 -0.30 -29.72 2.41
N HIS A 95 0.81 -29.03 2.72
CA HIS A 95 1.62 -29.34 3.90
C HIS A 95 1.23 -28.54 5.15
N GLY A 96 0.53 -27.41 5.00
CA GLY A 96 0.25 -26.49 6.10
C GLY A 96 1.50 -25.78 6.64
N GLU A 97 2.57 -25.68 5.84
CA GLU A 97 3.83 -25.05 6.22
C GLU A 97 4.37 -24.12 5.11
N THR A 98 5.33 -23.26 5.46
CA THR A 98 5.92 -22.34 4.50
C THR A 98 7.07 -22.99 3.73
N HIS A 99 7.11 -22.78 2.42
CA HIS A 99 8.18 -23.26 1.53
C HIS A 99 9.22 -22.19 1.17
N TRP A 100 9.45 -21.25 2.08
CA TRP A 100 10.49 -20.25 1.94
C TRP A 100 11.59 -20.45 2.97
N LYS A 101 12.85 -20.46 2.53
CA LYS A 101 14.01 -20.54 3.41
C LYS A 101 14.06 -19.37 4.39
N HIS A 102 14.76 -19.60 5.51
CA HIS A 102 15.02 -18.57 6.51
C HIS A 102 15.85 -17.41 5.92
N GLY A 103 15.36 -16.18 6.10
CA GLY A 103 16.11 -14.96 5.78
C GLY A 103 16.50 -14.81 4.31
N GLY A 104 17.55 -14.00 4.09
CA GLY A 104 18.11 -13.63 2.80
C GLY A 104 18.69 -12.22 2.86
N ILE A 105 20.01 -12.09 2.69
CA ILE A 105 20.72 -10.81 2.75
C ILE A 105 21.10 -10.40 1.33
N VAL A 106 20.34 -9.45 0.80
CA VAL A 106 20.54 -8.84 -0.52
C VAL A 106 20.14 -7.37 -0.41
N GLY A 107 20.63 -6.53 -1.32
CA GLY A 107 20.35 -5.11 -1.28
C GLY A 107 20.98 -4.39 -2.47
N VAL A 108 21.06 -3.07 -2.37
CA VAL A 108 21.69 -2.19 -3.34
C VAL A 108 22.83 -1.44 -2.66
N PHE A 109 23.87 -1.10 -3.42
CA PHE A 109 25.03 -0.40 -2.90
C PHE A 109 24.65 0.96 -2.30
N GLY A 110 25.28 1.28 -1.17
CA GLY A 110 25.03 2.51 -0.43
C GLY A 110 23.93 2.41 0.62
N TYR A 111 23.00 1.44 0.51
CA TYR A 111 21.90 1.22 1.47
C TYR A 111 22.05 -0.10 2.22
N GLY A 112 21.74 -0.07 3.51
CA GLY A 112 21.74 -1.27 4.39
C GLY A 112 20.36 -1.92 4.53
N GLY A 113 19.37 -1.47 3.76
CA GLY A 113 17.98 -1.93 3.81
C GLY A 113 17.20 -1.58 2.54
N GLY A 114 15.90 -1.84 2.56
CA GLY A 114 14.97 -1.58 1.44
C GLY A 114 14.60 -2.83 0.63
N VAL A 115 15.44 -3.87 0.65
CA VAL A 115 15.17 -5.16 0.00
C VAL A 115 15.03 -6.27 1.06
N ILE A 116 14.07 -7.18 0.85
CA ILE A 116 13.91 -8.39 1.67
C ILE A 116 14.25 -9.60 0.80
N GLY A 117 15.41 -10.20 1.07
CA GLY A 117 15.81 -11.45 0.43
C GLY A 117 14.91 -12.61 0.83
N ARG A 118 14.58 -13.44 -0.15
CA ARG A 118 13.74 -14.63 0.01
C ARG A 118 14.09 -15.62 -1.09
N TYR A 119 14.12 -16.90 -0.70
CA TYR A 119 14.50 -18.02 -1.56
C TYR A 119 13.56 -19.19 -1.31
N SER A 120 13.09 -19.83 -2.38
CA SER A 120 12.32 -21.08 -2.27
C SER A 120 13.16 -22.17 -1.59
N ASP A 121 12.54 -23.01 -0.76
CA ASP A 121 13.18 -24.22 -0.21
C ASP A 121 13.10 -25.45 -1.12
N VAL A 122 12.35 -25.35 -2.22
CA VAL A 122 12.17 -26.38 -3.26
C VAL A 122 12.46 -25.82 -4.68
N PRO A 123 13.64 -25.20 -4.89
CA PRO A 123 13.96 -24.48 -6.13
C PRO A 123 14.02 -25.38 -7.37
N GLU A 124 14.26 -26.69 -7.22
CA GLU A 124 14.23 -27.63 -8.34
C GLU A 124 12.81 -27.83 -8.88
N LYS A 125 11.79 -27.71 -8.02
CA LYS A 125 10.37 -27.81 -8.38
C LYS A 125 9.83 -26.48 -8.92
N PHE A 126 10.27 -25.37 -8.33
CA PHE A 126 9.82 -24.01 -8.67
C PHE A 126 11.02 -23.09 -8.99
N PRO A 127 11.70 -23.32 -10.13
CA PRO A 127 12.96 -22.64 -10.45
C PRO A 127 12.82 -21.13 -10.65
N ASP A 128 11.69 -20.64 -11.16
CA ASP A 128 11.51 -19.22 -11.46
C ASP A 128 11.31 -18.36 -10.20
N ILE A 129 11.11 -19.00 -9.05
CA ILE A 129 11.05 -18.37 -7.72
C ILE A 129 12.17 -18.87 -6.79
N ALA A 130 13.23 -19.47 -7.34
CA ALA A 130 14.41 -19.83 -6.56
C ALA A 130 14.95 -18.60 -5.82
N HIS A 131 14.95 -17.44 -6.48
CA HIS A 131 15.08 -16.11 -5.88
C HIS A 131 13.75 -15.38 -6.04
N PHE A 132 13.23 -14.80 -4.96
CA PHE A 132 11.94 -14.11 -4.99
C PHE A 132 11.94 -12.89 -4.08
N HIS A 133 12.88 -11.98 -4.34
CA HIS A 133 13.17 -10.84 -3.47
C HIS A 133 12.09 -9.77 -3.55
N THR A 134 11.83 -9.11 -2.43
CA THR A 134 10.87 -8.01 -2.36
C THR A 134 11.60 -6.68 -2.24
N LEU A 135 11.30 -5.72 -3.13
CA LEU A 135 11.73 -4.34 -2.96
C LEU A 135 10.60 -3.54 -2.30
N ARG A 136 10.97 -2.72 -1.32
CA ARG A 136 10.08 -1.72 -0.73
C ARG A 136 10.36 -0.41 -1.44
N VAL A 137 9.35 0.16 -2.09
CA VAL A 137 9.45 1.45 -2.77
C VAL A 137 8.68 2.48 -1.95
N ASN A 138 9.33 3.60 -1.62
CA ASN A 138 8.75 4.61 -0.75
C ASN A 138 7.51 5.22 -1.42
N GLN A 139 6.40 5.35 -0.69
CA GLN A 139 5.14 5.84 -1.26
C GLN A 139 4.96 7.35 -1.07
N PRO A 140 4.24 8.05 -1.98
CA PRO A 140 3.80 9.42 -1.72
C PRO A 140 2.88 9.50 -0.50
N ALA A 141 2.96 10.61 0.24
CA ALA A 141 2.16 10.85 1.44
C ALA A 141 0.65 10.69 1.14
N SER A 142 -0.05 9.94 1.98
CA SER A 142 -1.47 9.58 1.81
C SER A 142 -1.82 8.79 0.54
N LYS A 143 -0.83 8.26 -0.20
CA LYS A 143 -1.02 7.34 -1.33
C LYS A 143 -1.87 7.93 -2.47
N PHE A 144 -1.71 9.22 -2.74
CA PHE A 144 -2.22 9.82 -3.97
C PHE A 144 -1.27 9.52 -5.12
N TYR A 145 -1.83 9.12 -6.26
CA TYR A 145 -1.06 8.75 -7.44
C TYR A 145 -1.61 9.40 -8.69
N ASP A 146 -0.70 9.66 -9.62
CA ASP A 146 -1.01 9.93 -11.01
C ASP A 146 -0.92 8.63 -11.84
N THR A 147 -1.70 8.52 -12.91
CA THR A 147 -1.72 7.31 -13.73
C THR A 147 -0.46 7.12 -14.57
N GLU A 148 0.21 8.20 -14.99
CA GLU A 148 1.48 8.13 -15.72
C GLU A 148 2.57 7.50 -14.83
N TYR A 149 2.61 7.89 -13.55
CA TYR A 149 3.50 7.28 -12.56
C TYR A 149 3.21 5.79 -12.34
N LEU A 150 1.95 5.42 -12.06
CA LEU A 150 1.59 4.02 -11.81
C LEU A 150 1.86 3.12 -13.02
N ARG A 151 1.50 3.56 -14.24
CA ARG A 151 1.79 2.79 -15.45
C ARG A 151 3.28 2.59 -15.67
N THR A 152 4.09 3.63 -15.43
CA THR A 152 5.56 3.53 -15.53
C THR A 152 6.13 2.53 -14.51
N LEU A 153 5.61 2.50 -13.27
CA LEU A 153 6.00 1.49 -12.28
C LEU A 153 5.59 0.08 -12.72
N CYS A 154 4.38 -0.09 -13.27
CA CYS A 154 3.93 -1.38 -13.79
C CYS A 154 4.83 -1.88 -14.91
N ASP A 155 5.14 -1.05 -15.91
CA ASP A 155 6.04 -1.41 -17.01
C ASP A 155 7.43 -1.81 -16.49
N LEU A 156 8.01 -1.00 -15.59
CA LEU A 156 9.31 -1.31 -14.99
C LEU A 156 9.30 -2.66 -14.27
N TRP A 157 8.25 -2.91 -13.49
CA TRP A 157 8.16 -4.11 -12.66
C TRP A 157 7.76 -5.35 -13.46
N GLU A 158 7.02 -5.20 -14.53
CA GLU A 158 6.72 -6.28 -15.47
C GLU A 158 8.01 -6.74 -16.17
N PHE A 159 8.82 -5.76 -16.58
CA PHE A 159 10.07 -5.99 -17.30
C PHE A 159 11.15 -6.61 -16.42
N ARG A 160 11.30 -6.15 -15.18
CA ARG A 160 12.40 -6.53 -14.27
C ARG A 160 11.99 -7.39 -13.08
N GLY A 161 10.71 -7.66 -12.92
CA GLY A 161 10.14 -8.34 -11.77
C GLY A 161 9.05 -9.32 -12.18
N SER A 162 8.23 -9.68 -11.21
CA SER A 162 7.19 -10.69 -11.37
C SER A 162 5.86 -10.18 -11.92
N GLY A 163 5.71 -8.85 -12.08
CA GLY A 163 4.41 -8.20 -12.30
C GLY A 163 3.53 -8.11 -11.05
N MET A 164 3.86 -8.83 -9.97
CA MET A 164 3.05 -8.86 -8.75
C MET A 164 3.42 -7.76 -7.76
N PHE A 165 2.40 -7.15 -7.16
CA PHE A 165 2.56 -6.09 -6.17
C PHE A 165 1.80 -6.36 -4.87
N ASN A 166 2.17 -5.65 -3.80
CA ASN A 166 1.19 -5.26 -2.79
C ASN A 166 1.05 -3.73 -2.78
N PHE A 167 -0.19 -3.26 -2.99
CA PHE A 167 -0.61 -1.87 -2.86
C PHE A 167 -1.51 -1.75 -1.62
N HIS A 168 -0.97 -1.60 -0.42
CA HIS A 168 0.42 -1.30 -0.03
C HIS A 168 0.89 -2.25 1.08
N GLY A 169 2.19 -2.24 1.37
CA GLY A 169 2.71 -2.81 2.61
C GLY A 169 2.12 -2.09 3.82
N SER A 170 1.92 -2.82 4.93
CA SER A 170 1.26 -2.25 6.10
C SER A 170 1.98 -1.04 6.71
N THR A 171 3.29 -0.90 6.49
CA THR A 171 4.04 0.28 6.95
C THR A 171 3.72 1.50 6.10
N GLY A 172 3.56 1.33 4.78
CA GLY A 172 3.25 2.39 3.83
C GLY A 172 3.69 2.05 2.40
N ASP A 173 4.82 1.35 2.28
CA ASP A 173 5.57 1.14 1.03
C ASP A 173 4.73 0.52 -0.09
N ILE A 174 5.02 0.88 -1.33
CA ILE A 174 4.65 0.05 -2.49
C ILE A 174 5.56 -1.18 -2.46
N ILE A 175 4.97 -2.36 -2.60
CA ILE A 175 5.71 -3.62 -2.51
C ILE A 175 5.86 -4.21 -3.90
N PHE A 176 7.09 -4.24 -4.39
CA PHE A 176 7.49 -4.92 -5.61
C PHE A 176 7.81 -6.37 -5.23
N LEU A 177 6.90 -7.31 -5.51
CA LEU A 177 6.92 -8.65 -4.93
C LEU A 177 7.55 -9.69 -5.87
N GLY A 178 8.85 -9.95 -5.71
CA GLY A 178 9.52 -11.04 -6.41
C GLY A 178 10.35 -10.58 -7.61
N THR A 179 11.67 -10.64 -7.44
CA THR A 179 12.66 -10.57 -8.52
C THR A 179 13.94 -11.31 -8.09
N THR A 180 14.95 -11.34 -8.96
CA THR A 180 16.25 -11.96 -8.69
C THR A 180 17.26 -10.94 -8.17
N THR A 181 18.42 -11.43 -7.70
CA THR A 181 19.46 -10.55 -7.12
C THR A 181 20.05 -9.60 -8.17
N GLU A 182 20.19 -10.07 -9.40
CA GLU A 182 20.80 -9.34 -10.52
C GLU A 182 19.96 -8.16 -10.99
N GLN A 183 18.65 -8.17 -10.70
CA GLN A 183 17.73 -7.08 -11.05
C GLN A 183 17.60 -6.01 -9.97
N LEU A 184 18.16 -6.19 -8.77
CA LEU A 184 18.03 -5.21 -7.68
C LEU A 184 18.62 -3.84 -8.04
N GLU A 185 19.88 -3.83 -8.49
CA GLU A 185 20.57 -2.61 -8.90
C GLU A 185 19.95 -1.96 -10.15
N PRO A 186 19.63 -2.71 -11.24
CA PRO A 186 18.91 -2.14 -12.37
C PRO A 186 17.56 -1.51 -12.00
N VAL A 187 16.74 -2.18 -11.18
CA VAL A 187 15.45 -1.61 -10.74
C VAL A 187 15.69 -0.34 -9.92
N PHE A 188 16.65 -0.35 -9.00
CA PHE A 188 16.96 0.81 -8.18
C PHE A 188 17.50 1.99 -9.01
N TYR A 189 18.31 1.73 -10.03
CA TYR A 189 18.78 2.74 -10.96
C TYR A 189 17.61 3.41 -11.71
N GLU A 190 16.68 2.62 -12.25
CA GLU A 190 15.50 3.14 -12.97
C GLU A 190 14.61 3.96 -12.03
N LEU A 191 14.32 3.45 -10.82
CA LEU A 191 13.55 4.16 -9.81
C LEU A 191 14.16 5.54 -9.51
N THR A 192 15.46 5.60 -9.26
CA THR A 192 16.14 6.83 -8.85
C THR A 192 16.39 7.81 -10.00
N HIS A 193 16.97 7.34 -11.11
CA HIS A 193 17.42 8.20 -12.21
C HIS A 193 16.29 8.55 -13.19
N VAL A 194 15.32 7.64 -13.36
CA VAL A 194 14.23 7.84 -14.31
C VAL A 194 12.97 8.32 -13.60
N LEU A 195 12.57 7.70 -12.48
CA LEU A 195 11.30 8.01 -11.82
C LEU A 195 11.41 9.04 -10.68
N GLN A 196 12.62 9.43 -10.26
CA GLN A 196 12.85 10.24 -9.04
C GLN A 196 12.19 9.62 -7.80
N GLN A 197 12.29 8.30 -7.68
CA GLN A 197 11.68 7.53 -6.63
C GLN A 197 12.74 6.73 -5.88
N ASP A 198 12.66 6.72 -4.55
CA ASP A 198 13.58 5.98 -3.71
C ASP A 198 12.92 4.73 -3.08
N LEU A 199 13.75 3.85 -2.54
CA LEU A 199 13.36 2.70 -1.74
C LEU A 199 12.82 3.12 -0.37
N GLY A 200 12.07 2.23 0.24
CA GLY A 200 11.63 2.32 1.62
C GLY A 200 12.62 1.70 2.61
N GLY A 201 12.25 1.71 3.89
CA GLY A 201 13.11 1.20 4.99
C GLY A 201 12.87 -0.28 5.35
N SER A 202 13.96 -1.01 5.60
CA SER A 202 13.97 -2.32 6.28
C SER A 202 15.24 -2.53 7.11
N GLY A 203 15.18 -3.33 8.19
CA GLY A 203 16.30 -3.53 9.13
C GLY A 203 16.14 -2.77 10.45
N SER A 204 17.26 -2.48 11.12
CA SER A 204 17.31 -1.73 12.39
C SER A 204 17.57 -0.24 12.14
N ASN A 205 16.58 0.39 11.51
CA ASN A 205 16.57 1.77 11.01
C ASN A 205 15.22 2.44 11.27
N LEU A 206 15.14 3.72 10.92
CA LEU A 206 13.86 4.34 10.62
C LEU A 206 13.20 3.58 9.47
N ARG A 207 11.93 3.25 9.62
CA ARG A 207 11.10 2.70 8.54
C ARG A 207 10.33 3.82 7.88
N THR A 208 9.87 3.54 6.66
CA THR A 208 9.05 4.43 5.86
C THR A 208 7.92 5.07 6.67
N PRO A 209 7.96 6.39 6.88
CA PRO A 209 6.88 7.10 7.54
C PRO A 209 5.59 7.03 6.71
N SER A 210 4.44 7.12 7.38
CA SER A 210 3.13 7.13 6.71
C SER A 210 2.11 7.97 7.47
N CYS A 211 1.18 8.59 6.75
CA CYS A 211 0.15 9.47 7.32
C CYS A 211 -1.26 9.07 6.90
N CYS A 212 -2.26 9.56 7.65
CA CYS A 212 -3.64 9.58 7.17
C CYS A 212 -3.83 10.66 6.10
N VAL A 213 -4.99 10.66 5.42
CA VAL A 213 -5.32 11.60 4.33
C VAL A 213 -5.17 13.07 4.73
N GLY A 214 -5.34 13.39 6.02
CA GLY A 214 -5.12 14.72 6.55
C GLY A 214 -5.96 15.80 5.85
N LYS A 215 -5.37 16.99 5.72
CA LYS A 215 -6.05 18.17 5.14
C LYS A 215 -6.38 18.04 3.66
N ALA A 216 -5.85 17.05 2.93
CA ALA A 216 -6.21 16.85 1.53
C ALA A 216 -7.70 16.52 1.36
N ARG A 217 -8.31 15.80 2.32
CA ARG A 217 -9.72 15.40 2.20
C ARG A 217 -10.40 15.11 3.55
N CYS A 218 -9.95 15.73 4.63
CA CYS A 218 -10.59 15.61 5.94
C CYS A 218 -10.63 16.98 6.64
N GLU A 219 -11.84 17.39 6.99
CA GLU A 219 -12.16 18.61 7.71
C GLU A 219 -11.78 18.55 9.20
N TRP A 220 -11.43 17.37 9.72
CA TRP A 220 -11.01 17.17 11.12
C TRP A 220 -9.50 17.26 11.35
N SER A 221 -8.71 17.40 10.28
CA SER A 221 -7.25 17.37 10.40
C SER A 221 -6.70 18.64 11.07
N CYS A 222 -6.18 18.47 12.29
CA CYS A 222 -5.63 19.55 13.12
C CYS A 222 -4.19 19.93 12.70
N ILE A 223 -3.46 18.99 12.10
CA ILE A 223 -2.10 19.19 11.57
C ILE A 223 -2.07 18.90 10.07
N ASP A 224 -1.04 19.38 9.38
CA ASP A 224 -0.75 18.97 8.01
C ASP A 224 0.05 17.66 8.03
N THR A 225 -0.66 16.53 8.00
CA THR A 225 -0.02 15.22 8.13
C THR A 225 0.84 14.85 6.93
N GLN A 226 0.48 15.33 5.73
CA GLN A 226 1.23 15.03 4.51
C GLN A 226 2.56 15.80 4.48
N ASP A 227 2.53 17.10 4.79
CA ASP A 227 3.73 17.91 4.91
C ASP A 227 4.69 17.34 5.95
N MET A 228 4.22 17.09 7.18
CA MET A 228 5.08 16.50 8.23
C MET A 228 5.65 15.13 7.83
N CYS A 229 4.85 14.28 7.19
CA CYS A 229 5.31 12.96 6.75
C CYS A 229 6.38 13.07 5.67
N TYR A 230 6.17 13.93 4.67
CA TYR A 230 7.12 14.18 3.60
C TYR A 230 8.43 14.74 4.15
N GLU A 231 8.35 15.79 4.97
CA GLU A 231 9.51 16.48 5.53
C GLU A 231 10.39 15.57 6.39
N LEU A 232 9.79 14.83 7.32
CA LEU A 232 10.57 13.95 8.19
C LEU A 232 11.10 12.73 7.44
N THR A 233 10.45 12.33 6.33
CA THR A 233 11.01 11.29 5.46
C THR A 233 12.25 11.78 4.71
N HIS A 234 12.25 13.03 4.24
CA HIS A 234 13.40 13.62 3.55
C HIS A 234 14.54 13.97 4.52
N TYR A 235 14.20 14.51 5.68
CA TYR A 235 15.20 14.93 6.67
C TYR A 235 16.01 13.73 7.23
N TYR A 236 15.34 12.60 7.50
CA TYR A 236 15.96 11.40 8.08
C TYR A 236 16.24 10.29 7.04
N GLN A 237 16.60 10.66 5.82
CA GLN A 237 16.94 9.70 4.75
C GLN A 237 18.10 8.79 5.16
N ASP A 238 19.14 9.33 5.82
CA ASP A 238 20.28 8.53 6.27
C ASP A 238 19.84 7.44 7.26
N GLU A 239 19.08 7.83 8.29
CA GLU A 239 18.57 6.92 9.31
C GLU A 239 17.54 5.92 8.76
N LEU A 240 16.90 6.21 7.63
CA LEU A 240 16.00 5.29 6.93
C LEU A 240 16.77 4.28 6.09
N HIS A 241 17.80 4.69 5.37
CA HIS A 241 18.52 3.84 4.42
C HIS A 241 19.72 3.11 5.02
N ARG A 242 20.31 3.62 6.11
CA ARG A 242 21.54 3.09 6.74
C ARG A 242 21.25 2.72 8.20
N PRO A 243 21.01 1.43 8.49
CA PRO A 243 20.69 0.96 9.85
C PRO A 243 21.73 1.36 10.89
N ALA A 244 21.38 2.34 11.73
CA ALA A 244 22.21 2.86 12.82
C ALA A 244 21.57 2.69 14.20
N PHE A 245 20.35 2.14 14.28
CA PHE A 245 19.61 2.01 15.52
C PHE A 245 19.75 0.60 16.13
N PRO A 246 19.51 0.43 17.44
CA PRO A 246 19.49 -0.90 18.06
C PRO A 246 18.41 -1.81 17.46
N TYR A 247 17.28 -1.24 17.04
CA TYR A 247 16.22 -1.96 16.35
C TYR A 247 15.41 -1.04 15.42
N LYS A 248 14.32 -1.55 14.85
CA LYS A 248 13.45 -0.76 13.95
C LYS A 248 12.77 0.39 14.72
N PHE A 249 12.60 1.52 14.04
CA PHE A 249 11.85 2.67 14.55
C PHE A 249 10.86 3.17 13.49
N LYS A 250 9.66 3.59 13.88
CA LYS A 250 8.60 4.01 12.95
C LYS A 250 7.97 5.33 13.35
N PHE A 251 7.73 6.17 12.36
CA PHE A 251 6.88 7.35 12.46
C PHE A 251 5.52 7.11 11.80
N LYS A 252 4.45 7.61 12.42
CA LYS A 252 3.14 7.73 11.79
C LYS A 252 2.40 8.99 12.23
N PHE A 253 1.66 9.59 11.31
CA PHE A 253 1.01 10.90 11.49
C PHE A 253 -0.50 10.81 11.29
N ASP A 254 -1.25 11.07 12.35
CA ASP A 254 -2.69 11.15 12.37
C ASP A 254 -3.16 12.59 12.58
N GLY A 255 -4.06 13.06 11.72
CA GLY A 255 -4.54 14.44 11.74
C GLY A 255 -5.44 14.75 12.93
N CYS A 256 -6.04 13.73 13.54
CA CYS A 256 -6.92 13.86 14.70
C CYS A 256 -6.97 12.53 15.51
N PRO A 257 -7.62 12.51 16.69
CA PRO A 257 -7.70 11.32 17.54
C PRO A 257 -8.44 10.11 16.94
N ASN A 258 -9.15 10.24 15.81
CA ASN A 258 -9.74 9.10 15.10
C ASN A 258 -8.69 8.12 14.56
N CYS A 259 -7.42 8.55 14.47
CA CYS A 259 -6.26 7.68 14.30
C CYS A 259 -6.35 6.78 13.04
N CYS A 260 -6.72 7.36 11.89
CA CYS A 260 -6.98 6.62 10.65
C CYS A 260 -5.75 5.87 10.07
N VAL A 261 -4.51 6.27 10.38
CA VAL A 261 -3.31 5.47 10.04
C VAL A 261 -2.86 4.55 11.20
N ALA A 262 -3.58 4.60 12.32
CA ALA A 262 -3.36 3.83 13.53
C ALA A 262 -1.94 4.04 14.10
N SER A 263 -1.50 5.30 14.17
CA SER A 263 -0.14 5.64 14.62
C SER A 263 0.15 5.14 16.02
N ILE A 264 -0.78 5.31 16.97
CA ILE A 264 -0.61 4.92 18.37
C ILE A 264 -0.33 3.41 18.57
N ALA A 265 -0.77 2.58 17.63
CA ALA A 265 -0.62 1.12 17.69
C ALA A 265 0.51 0.58 16.81
N ARG A 266 0.98 1.36 15.83
CA ARG A 266 1.80 0.85 14.71
C ARG A 266 3.02 1.72 14.41
N ALA A 267 3.37 2.63 15.31
CA ALA A 267 4.56 3.45 15.27
C ALA A 267 5.19 3.58 16.65
N ASP A 268 6.52 3.63 16.70
CA ASP A 268 7.30 3.88 17.91
C ASP A 268 7.18 5.34 18.35
N MET A 269 7.02 6.25 17.38
CA MET A 269 6.65 7.65 17.62
C MET A 269 5.40 8.01 16.82
N SER A 270 4.33 8.29 17.56
CA SER A 270 3.01 8.64 17.04
C SER A 270 2.81 10.15 17.16
N PHE A 271 2.41 10.77 16.04
CA PHE A 271 2.02 12.17 16.00
C PHE A 271 0.51 12.24 15.78
N ILE A 272 -0.24 12.73 16.78
CA ILE A 272 -1.70 12.80 16.72
C ILE A 272 -2.12 14.25 16.92
N GLY A 273 -2.73 14.83 15.89
CA GLY A 273 -3.23 16.20 15.92
C GLY A 273 -4.36 16.39 16.93
N THR A 274 -4.39 17.55 17.56
CA THR A 274 -5.45 17.99 18.46
C THR A 274 -5.54 19.52 18.44
N TRP A 275 -6.50 20.07 19.19
CA TRP A 275 -6.70 21.50 19.39
C TRP A 275 -6.67 21.83 20.88
N LYS A 276 -6.57 23.12 21.23
CA LYS A 276 -6.48 23.59 22.62
C LYS A 276 -7.50 24.67 22.97
N ASP A 277 -8.14 25.25 21.97
CA ASP A 277 -9.27 26.16 22.05
C ASP A 277 -10.61 25.40 22.13
N ASP A 278 -11.72 26.11 22.03
CA ASP A 278 -13.05 25.55 22.17
C ASP A 278 -13.53 24.83 20.89
N ILE A 279 -14.38 23.82 21.04
CA ILE A 279 -15.11 23.24 19.90
C ILE A 279 -16.03 24.33 19.34
N ARG A 280 -15.95 24.54 18.03
CA ARG A 280 -16.82 25.49 17.31
C ARG A 280 -18.19 24.84 17.10
N ILE A 281 -19.26 25.52 17.56
CA ILE A 281 -20.63 25.00 17.50
C ILE A 281 -21.48 25.91 16.61
N ASP A 282 -22.04 25.35 15.55
CA ASP A 282 -23.07 25.97 14.73
C ASP A 282 -24.44 25.51 15.21
N GLN A 283 -25.17 26.40 15.88
CA GLN A 283 -26.47 26.08 16.48
C GLN A 283 -27.56 25.82 15.43
N GLU A 284 -27.46 26.40 14.23
CA GLU A 284 -28.41 26.13 13.14
C GLU A 284 -28.24 24.68 12.66
N ALA A 285 -26.99 24.24 12.49
CA ALA A 285 -26.69 22.85 12.16
C ALA A 285 -27.14 21.88 13.27
N VAL A 286 -26.96 22.23 14.55
CA VAL A 286 -27.47 21.42 15.68
C VAL A 286 -28.98 21.20 15.57
N GLN A 287 -29.76 22.26 15.30
CA GLN A 287 -31.20 22.12 15.12
C GLN A 287 -31.55 21.26 13.89
N ALA A 288 -30.83 21.44 12.78
CA ALA A 288 -31.04 20.64 11.58
C ALA A 288 -30.80 19.13 11.83
N TYR A 289 -29.83 18.75 12.67
CA TYR A 289 -29.66 17.36 13.12
C TYR A 289 -30.85 16.87 13.96
N ILE A 290 -31.28 17.65 14.96
CA ILE A 290 -32.40 17.29 15.85
C ILE A 290 -33.72 17.13 15.05
N ASN A 291 -33.92 17.98 14.04
CA ASN A 291 -35.09 17.94 13.15
C ASN A 291 -35.01 16.80 12.10
N GLY A 292 -33.87 16.12 11.98
CA GLY A 292 -33.65 15.03 11.02
C GLY A 292 -33.38 15.49 9.60
N GLU A 293 -33.01 16.76 9.40
CA GLU A 293 -32.63 17.33 8.09
C GLU A 293 -31.22 16.88 7.69
N ILE A 294 -30.34 16.67 8.67
CA ILE A 294 -28.98 16.16 8.48
C ILE A 294 -28.86 14.77 9.11
N PRO A 295 -28.37 13.75 8.37
CA PRO A 295 -28.20 12.41 8.93
C PRO A 295 -27.01 12.36 9.92
N PRO A 296 -27.15 11.74 11.11
CA PRO A 296 -26.05 11.62 12.07
C PRO A 296 -24.88 10.82 11.48
N ASN A 297 -23.67 11.17 11.91
CA ASN A 297 -22.42 10.49 11.52
C ASN A 297 -22.24 10.37 9.99
N GLY A 298 -22.61 11.42 9.24
CA GLY A 298 -22.53 11.44 7.77
C GLY A 298 -23.40 10.37 7.08
N GLY A 299 -24.35 9.75 7.80
CA GLY A 299 -25.15 8.65 7.29
C GLY A 299 -24.48 7.27 7.34
N ALA A 300 -23.44 7.09 8.16
CA ALA A 300 -22.73 5.80 8.30
C ALA A 300 -23.63 4.60 8.68
N PHE A 301 -24.79 4.86 9.28
CA PHE A 301 -25.70 3.82 9.79
C PHE A 301 -26.99 3.62 8.98
N LYS A 302 -27.08 4.19 7.76
CA LYS A 302 -28.28 4.13 6.89
C LYS A 302 -28.73 2.72 6.49
N GLY A 303 -27.87 1.71 6.64
CA GLY A 303 -28.19 0.31 6.30
C GLY A 303 -29.16 -0.39 7.26
N ARG A 304 -29.57 0.26 8.35
CA ARG A 304 -30.53 -0.26 9.34
C ARG A 304 -31.38 0.88 9.88
N ASP A 305 -32.64 0.60 10.23
CA ASP A 305 -33.48 1.54 10.96
C ASP A 305 -33.10 1.55 12.45
N TRP A 306 -32.60 2.71 12.91
CA TRP A 306 -32.23 2.96 14.30
C TRP A 306 -33.22 3.91 15.00
N GLY A 307 -34.28 4.34 14.32
CA GLY A 307 -35.15 5.43 14.74
C GLY A 307 -34.63 6.82 14.39
N LYS A 308 -35.34 7.84 14.86
CA LYS A 308 -34.92 9.25 14.71
C LYS A 308 -33.71 9.53 15.60
N PHE A 309 -32.83 10.41 15.13
CA PHE A 309 -31.70 10.89 15.90
C PHE A 309 -32.14 11.46 17.25
N ASP A 310 -31.44 11.06 18.31
CA ASP A 310 -31.66 11.51 19.68
C ASP A 310 -30.34 12.06 20.25
N ILE A 311 -30.20 13.39 20.29
CA ILE A 311 -28.96 14.06 20.72
C ILE A 311 -28.55 13.69 22.16
N TYR A 312 -29.51 13.35 23.03
CA TYR A 312 -29.19 12.90 24.37
C TYR A 312 -28.58 11.51 24.36
N LYS A 313 -29.20 10.56 23.65
CA LYS A 313 -28.72 9.17 23.60
C LYS A 313 -27.44 8.99 22.79
N GLU A 314 -27.28 9.76 21.72
CA GLU A 314 -26.24 9.52 20.71
C GLU A 314 -25.05 10.47 20.83
N VAL A 315 -25.15 11.56 21.60
CA VAL A 315 -24.05 12.51 21.81
C VAL A 315 -23.83 12.79 23.30
N ILE A 316 -24.78 13.43 23.97
CA ILE A 316 -24.58 13.98 25.33
C ILE A 316 -24.28 12.86 26.34
N ASN A 317 -25.12 11.82 26.37
CA ASN A 317 -24.94 10.70 27.31
C ASN A 317 -23.76 9.80 26.93
N LEU A 318 -23.23 9.91 25.71
CA LEU A 318 -22.03 9.18 25.27
C LEU A 318 -20.74 9.98 25.48
N SER A 319 -20.81 11.29 25.74
CA SER A 319 -19.64 12.08 26.09
C SER A 319 -18.91 11.45 27.28
N PRO A 320 -17.61 11.11 27.16
CA PRO A 320 -16.89 10.37 28.19
C PRO A 320 -16.66 11.20 29.45
N THR A 321 -16.57 12.53 29.31
CA THR A 321 -16.32 13.47 30.41
C THR A 321 -17.59 14.16 30.93
N LYS A 322 -18.75 13.92 30.29
CA LYS A 322 -20.04 14.55 30.64
C LYS A 322 -20.00 16.08 30.66
N CYS A 323 -19.24 16.67 29.75
CA CYS A 323 -19.04 18.13 29.69
C CYS A 323 -20.00 18.85 28.72
N MET A 324 -21.02 18.18 28.20
CA MET A 324 -21.97 18.73 27.21
C MET A 324 -23.38 18.70 27.82
N TRP A 325 -24.21 19.71 27.57
CA TRP A 325 -25.62 19.76 27.96
C TRP A 325 -26.41 20.59 26.95
N MET A 326 -27.74 20.46 26.93
CA MET A 326 -28.60 21.39 26.20
C MET A 326 -29.19 22.40 27.18
N GLU A 327 -29.23 23.67 26.82
CA GLU A 327 -29.89 24.74 27.58
C GLU A 327 -30.61 25.68 26.61
N ASP A 328 -31.90 25.95 26.87
CA ASP A 328 -32.75 26.79 26.03
C ASP A 328 -32.70 26.46 24.52
N GLY A 329 -32.64 25.16 24.21
CA GLY A 329 -32.59 24.66 22.84
C GLY A 329 -31.21 24.77 22.16
N LYS A 330 -30.15 25.14 22.88
CA LYS A 330 -28.78 25.23 22.37
C LYS A 330 -27.89 24.19 23.03
N LEU A 331 -26.92 23.66 22.28
CA LEU A 331 -25.87 22.77 22.77
C LEU A 331 -24.73 23.54 23.42
#